data_AF-A0A2Z6BEM0-F1
#
_entry.id   AF-A0A2Z6BEM0-F1
#
_cell.length_a   1.000
_cell.length_b   1.000
_cell.length_c   1.000
_cell.angle_alpha   90.00
_cell.angle_beta   90.00
_cell.angle_gamma   90.00
#
_symmetry.space_group_name_H-M   'P 1'
#
loop_
_entity.id
_entity.type
_entity.pdbx_description
1 polymer ?
#
loop_
_entity_poly.entity_id
_entity_poly.type
_entity_poly.pdbx_seq_one_letter_code
_entity_poly.pdbx_strand_id
1 'polypeptide(L)'
;MSSLKSKNNNNNTSGISNFSFLTKPTSSYKNKKKKMKKQRNKFLNSKAFYKAFIYIKTNESNSFFSVCDFKGNILTISTCGRLQDQSVKKKNNMALYNASEKIIYFIKENKIKYLFIAFDGFGLARKAFLNNLQKINTNIIEIRDYASVPHNGCRLKKQKRL
;
A
#
# COMPACT_ATOMS: atom_id res chain seq x y z
N MET A 1 20.23 51.22 28.77
CA MET A 1 21.10 52.10 27.95
C MET A 1 21.64 51.23 26.82
N SER A 2 21.01 51.27 25.64
CA SER A 2 21.43 52.07 24.46
C SER A 2 22.81 51.63 23.95
N SER A 3 23.07 51.28 22.69
CA SER A 3 22.53 51.80 21.42
C SER A 3 23.20 51.08 20.23
N LEU A 4 22.43 50.90 19.14
CA LEU A 4 22.76 51.15 17.70
C LEU A 4 24.06 50.56 17.10
N LYS A 5 23.93 49.59 16.17
CA LYS A 5 23.99 49.70 14.68
C LYS A 5 25.32 50.24 14.11
N SER A 6 25.98 49.46 13.22
CA SER A 6 26.29 49.87 11.82
C SER A 6 27.18 48.88 11.04
N LYS A 7 26.59 48.34 9.97
CA LYS A 7 27.08 48.17 8.58
C LYS A 7 28.26 47.24 8.23
N ASN A 8 27.89 46.23 7.42
CA ASN A 8 28.44 45.85 6.11
C ASN A 8 29.96 45.83 5.89
N ASN A 9 30.46 44.68 5.43
CA ASN A 9 31.02 44.62 4.08
C ASN A 9 30.91 43.22 3.47
N ASN A 10 30.36 43.20 2.25
CA ASN A 10 30.33 42.07 1.35
C ASN A 10 31.76 41.73 0.89
N ASN A 11 32.06 40.46 0.63
CA ASN A 11 32.23 39.97 -0.75
C ASN A 11 32.78 38.53 -0.78
N ASN A 12 32.05 37.72 -1.56
CA ASN A 12 32.56 36.73 -2.51
C ASN A 12 33.25 35.47 -1.98
N THR A 13 32.47 34.38 -1.93
CA THR A 13 32.92 33.10 -2.49
C THR A 13 31.85 32.55 -3.43
N SER A 14 32.25 32.42 -4.69
CA SER A 14 31.59 31.67 -5.74
C SER A 14 31.63 30.17 -5.41
N GLY A 15 30.50 29.48 -5.52
CA GLY A 15 30.43 28.05 -5.25
C GLY A 15 29.06 27.45 -5.55
N ILE A 16 28.96 26.83 -6.70
CA ILE A 16 27.80 26.24 -7.37
C ILE A 16 26.93 25.27 -6.52
N SER A 17 25.63 25.28 -6.85
CA SER A 17 24.60 24.24 -6.66
C SER A 17 23.93 24.07 -5.29
N ASN A 18 22.80 24.76 -5.11
CA ASN A 18 21.72 24.27 -4.25
C ASN A 18 20.37 24.53 -4.94
N PHE A 19 20.09 23.76 -6.00
CA PHE A 19 18.74 23.67 -6.56
C PHE A 19 17.93 22.59 -5.81
N SER A 20 17.64 22.86 -4.53
CA SER A 20 16.71 22.04 -3.75
C SER A 20 15.30 22.64 -3.81
N PHE A 21 14.67 22.57 -4.98
CA PHE A 21 13.22 22.77 -5.08
C PHE A 21 12.47 21.54 -4.54
N LEU A 22 12.57 21.29 -3.23
CA LEU A 22 11.44 20.69 -2.52
C LEU A 22 10.42 21.81 -2.28
N THR A 23 9.64 22.14 -3.31
CA THR A 23 8.48 23.01 -3.13
C THR A 23 7.51 22.30 -2.18
N LYS A 24 7.41 22.80 -0.93
CA LYS A 24 6.37 22.36 0.01
C LYS A 24 5.02 22.44 -0.73
N PRO A 25 4.16 21.40 -0.68
CA PRO A 25 2.91 21.42 -1.40
C PRO A 25 2.09 22.63 -0.95
N THR A 26 1.67 23.44 -1.92
CA THR A 26 0.93 24.69 -1.68
C THR A 26 -0.33 24.42 -0.85
N SER A 27 -0.75 25.42 -0.06
CA SER A 27 -1.96 25.38 0.78
C SER A 27 -3.19 24.84 0.02
N SER A 28 -3.33 25.25 -1.24
CA SER A 28 -4.37 24.79 -2.17
C SER A 28 -4.33 23.27 -2.43
N TYR A 29 -3.14 22.70 -2.68
CA TYR A 29 -2.98 21.25 -2.89
C TYR A 29 -3.31 20.45 -1.63
N LYS A 30 -2.92 20.93 -0.44
CA LYS A 30 -3.26 20.30 0.84
C LYS A 30 -4.78 20.31 1.10
N ASN A 31 -5.46 21.41 0.79
CA ASN A 31 -6.91 21.54 0.97
C ASN A 31 -7.71 20.69 -0.02
N LYS A 32 -7.30 20.63 -1.30
CA LYS A 32 -7.92 19.74 -2.31
C LYS A 32 -7.79 18.26 -1.90
N LYS A 33 -6.63 17.86 -1.37
CA LYS A 33 -6.38 16.50 -0.85
C LYS A 33 -7.20 16.18 0.40
N LYS A 34 -7.40 17.15 1.31
CA LYS A 34 -8.31 17.01 2.46
C LYS A 34 -9.79 16.87 2.03
N LYS A 35 -10.25 17.65 1.04
CA LYS A 35 -11.63 17.61 0.54
C LYS A 35 -11.95 16.26 -0.15
N MET A 36 -11.04 15.76 -0.97
CA MET A 36 -11.15 14.43 -1.59
C MET A 36 -11.17 13.29 -0.56
N LYS A 37 -10.36 13.38 0.50
CA LYS A 37 -10.41 12.42 1.62
C LYS A 37 -11.74 12.44 2.35
N LYS A 38 -12.31 13.62 2.64
CA LYS A 38 -13.62 13.75 3.28
C LYS A 38 -14.75 13.14 2.44
N GLN A 39 -14.77 13.38 1.13
CA GLN A 39 -15.78 12.79 0.23
C GLN A 39 -15.67 11.26 0.16
N ARG A 40 -14.44 10.74 0.05
CA ARG A 40 -14.21 9.29 0.02
C ARG A 40 -14.64 8.63 1.34
N ASN A 41 -14.33 9.25 2.48
CA ASN A 41 -14.78 8.77 3.80
C ASN A 41 -16.31 8.81 3.95
N LYS A 42 -16.98 9.84 3.40
CA LYS A 42 -18.46 9.94 3.45
C LYS A 42 -19.14 8.82 2.65
N PHE A 43 -18.59 8.45 1.49
CA PHE A 43 -19.11 7.36 0.66
C PHE A 43 -18.85 5.97 1.27
N LEU A 44 -17.70 5.78 1.92
CA LEU A 44 -17.38 4.54 2.63
C LEU A 44 -18.26 4.35 3.86
N ASN A 45 -18.55 5.42 4.61
CA ASN A 45 -19.36 5.34 5.82
C ASN A 45 -20.84 5.02 5.59
N SER A 46 -21.38 5.22 4.38
CA SER A 46 -22.80 4.97 4.09
C SER A 46 -23.10 3.55 3.63
N LYS A 47 -22.08 2.75 3.29
CA LYS A 47 -22.26 1.38 2.78
C LYS A 47 -21.55 0.38 3.67
N ALA A 48 -22.31 -0.28 4.53
CA ALA A 48 -21.82 -1.42 5.30
C ALA A 48 -21.75 -2.65 4.39
N PHE A 49 -20.56 -3.23 4.24
CA PHE A 49 -20.35 -4.46 3.47
C PHE A 49 -20.28 -5.65 4.41
N TYR A 50 -21.19 -6.60 4.25
CA TYR A 50 -21.23 -7.79 5.10
C TYR A 50 -20.20 -8.87 4.70
N LYS A 51 -19.89 -8.90 3.41
CA LYS A 51 -19.09 -9.92 2.74
C LYS A 51 -18.14 -9.23 1.77
N ALA A 52 -16.90 -9.71 1.65
CA ALA A 52 -15.92 -9.14 0.73
C ALA A 52 -14.97 -10.20 0.15
N PHE A 53 -14.41 -9.87 -1.01
CA PHE A 53 -13.30 -10.61 -1.62
C PHE A 53 -11.97 -9.98 -1.24
N ILE A 54 -10.99 -10.82 -0.97
CA ILE A 54 -9.60 -10.41 -0.78
C ILE A 54 -8.76 -11.08 -1.86
N TYR A 55 -8.19 -10.28 -2.74
CA TYR A 55 -7.25 -10.72 -3.75
C TYR A 55 -5.83 -10.46 -3.28
N ILE A 56 -5.02 -11.51 -3.28
CA ILE A 56 -3.64 -11.48 -2.82
C ILE A 56 -2.76 -11.93 -3.96
N LYS A 57 -2.08 -10.97 -4.59
CA LYS A 57 -1.18 -11.21 -5.71
C LYS A 57 0.26 -11.14 -5.22
N THR A 58 0.98 -12.24 -5.38
CA THR A 58 2.37 -12.36 -4.96
C THR A 58 3.27 -12.45 -6.17
N ASN A 59 4.14 -11.44 -6.33
CA ASN A 59 5.26 -11.51 -7.23
C ASN A 59 6.54 -11.75 -6.41
N GLU A 60 7.60 -12.23 -7.06
CA GLU A 60 8.88 -12.49 -6.40
C GLU A 60 9.47 -11.27 -5.69
N SER A 61 9.11 -10.05 -6.09
CA SER A 61 9.65 -8.79 -5.57
C SER A 61 8.67 -7.97 -4.72
N ASN A 62 7.36 -8.25 -4.79
CA ASN A 62 6.34 -7.47 -4.09
C ASN A 62 5.05 -8.27 -3.93
N SER A 63 4.28 -7.96 -2.89
CA SER A 63 2.95 -8.49 -2.68
C SER A 63 1.91 -7.37 -2.64
N PHE A 64 0.81 -7.61 -3.32
CA PHE A 64 -0.35 -6.74 -3.40
C PHE A 64 -1.51 -7.41 -2.70
N PHE A 65 -2.16 -6.66 -1.82
CA PHE A 65 -3.36 -7.09 -1.16
C PHE A 65 -4.47 -6.11 -1.49
N SER A 66 -5.59 -6.63 -1.97
CA SER A 66 -6.72 -5.83 -2.44
C SER A 66 -8.00 -6.36 -1.83
N VAL A 67 -8.80 -5.46 -1.24
CA VAL A 67 -10.14 -5.79 -0.75
C VAL A 67 -11.15 -5.25 -1.75
N CYS A 68 -12.06 -6.11 -2.16
CA CYS A 68 -13.05 -5.83 -3.18
C CYS A 68 -14.47 -6.20 -2.74
N ASP A 69 -15.44 -5.51 -3.31
CA ASP A 69 -16.84 -5.93 -3.28
C ASP A 69 -17.07 -7.14 -4.20
N PHE A 70 -18.21 -7.81 -4.04
CA PHE A 70 -18.67 -8.84 -5.00
C PHE A 70 -18.83 -8.33 -6.44
N LYS A 71 -19.05 -7.03 -6.61
CA LYS A 71 -19.14 -6.40 -7.93
C LYS A 71 -17.77 -6.16 -8.58
N GLY A 72 -16.68 -6.54 -7.91
CA GLY A 72 -15.31 -6.32 -8.41
C GLY A 72 -14.75 -4.92 -8.14
N ASN A 73 -15.50 -4.04 -7.48
CA ASN A 73 -15.02 -2.71 -7.10
C ASN A 73 -13.97 -2.81 -5.99
N ILE A 74 -12.82 -2.16 -6.17
CA ILE A 74 -11.75 -2.15 -5.19
C ILE A 74 -12.04 -1.12 -4.10
N LEU A 75 -12.21 -1.59 -2.86
CA LEU A 75 -12.40 -0.74 -1.69
C LEU A 75 -11.07 -0.14 -1.22
N THR A 76 -10.09 -1.01 -0.99
CA THR A 76 -8.77 -0.67 -0.43
C THR A 76 -7.68 -1.55 -1.00
N ILE A 77 -6.49 -0.97 -1.18
CA ILE A 77 -5.27 -1.67 -1.60
C ILE A 77 -4.17 -1.37 -0.59
N SER A 78 -3.44 -2.41 -0.17
CA SER A 78 -2.17 -2.27 0.55
C SER A 78 -1.09 -3.07 -0.19
N THR A 79 0.14 -2.55 -0.15
CA THR A 79 1.31 -3.20 -0.76
C THR A 79 2.50 -2.99 0.14
N CYS A 80 3.47 -3.91 0.11
CA CYS A 80 4.71 -3.77 0.87
C CYS A 80 5.47 -2.51 0.43
N GLY A 81 5.54 -2.25 -0.88
CA GLY A 81 6.18 -1.03 -1.40
C GLY A 81 5.56 0.29 -0.93
N ARG A 82 4.25 0.34 -0.65
CA ARG A 82 3.55 1.55 -0.17
C ARG A 82 3.85 1.88 1.29
N LEU A 83 4.37 0.92 2.05
CA LEU A 83 4.63 1.00 3.48
C LEU A 83 6.01 1.59 3.85
N GLN A 84 6.74 2.16 2.88
CA GLN A 84 8.10 2.72 3.01
C GLN A 84 9.23 1.68 3.15
N ASP A 85 9.09 0.49 2.57
CA ASP A 85 10.19 -0.47 2.49
C ASP A 85 11.12 -0.12 1.31
N GLN A 86 12.23 0.53 1.63
CA GLN A 86 13.27 0.90 0.67
C GLN A 86 13.97 -0.38 0.15
N SER A 87 13.48 -0.83 -1.00
CA SER A 87 14.15 -1.70 -1.99
C SER A 87 14.35 -3.18 -1.63
N VAL A 88 15.24 -3.54 -0.70
CA VAL A 88 15.61 -4.97 -0.46
C VAL A 88 14.66 -5.66 0.51
N LYS A 89 14.03 -4.88 1.41
CA LYS A 89 13.15 -5.38 2.47
C LYS A 89 11.71 -5.67 2.02
N LYS A 90 11.38 -5.48 0.74
CA LYS A 90 10.02 -5.71 0.21
C LYS A 90 9.58 -7.18 0.23
N LYS A 91 10.53 -8.13 0.28
CA LYS A 91 10.28 -9.57 0.41
C LYS A 91 10.26 -10.05 1.87
N ASN A 92 10.46 -9.15 2.84
CA ASN A 92 10.55 -9.53 4.25
C ASN A 92 9.17 -9.87 4.83
N ASN A 93 9.11 -10.88 5.70
CA ASN A 93 7.90 -11.27 6.42
C ASN A 93 7.31 -10.11 7.23
N MET A 94 8.15 -9.23 7.80
CA MET A 94 7.69 -8.06 8.55
C MET A 94 6.94 -7.05 7.67
N ALA A 95 7.39 -6.84 6.44
CA ALA A 95 6.73 -5.96 5.48
C ALA A 95 5.34 -6.52 5.08
N LEU A 96 5.26 -7.84 4.87
CA LEU A 96 4.01 -8.55 4.59
C LEU A 96 3.04 -8.47 5.78
N TYR A 97 3.57 -8.60 6.99
CA TYR A 97 2.79 -8.47 8.22
C TYR A 97 2.14 -7.09 8.30
N ASN A 98 2.93 -6.02 8.16
CA ASN A 98 2.43 -4.64 8.21
C ASN A 98 1.42 -4.33 7.08
N ALA A 99 1.62 -4.91 5.89
CA ALA A 99 0.72 -4.74 4.75
C ALA A 99 -0.63 -5.42 4.97
N SER A 100 -0.62 -6.64 5.48
CA SER A 100 -1.83 -7.39 5.81
C SER A 100 -2.58 -6.79 6.99
N GLU A 101 -1.88 -6.33 8.02
CA GLU A 101 -2.47 -5.65 9.18
C GLU A 101 -3.28 -4.40 8.78
N LYS A 102 -2.79 -3.62 7.81
CA LYS A 102 -3.54 -2.47 7.26
C LYS A 102 -4.88 -2.86 6.62
N ILE A 103 -4.94 -4.01 5.95
CA ILE A 103 -6.19 -4.50 5.36
C ILE A 103 -7.12 -5.07 6.41
N ILE A 104 -6.57 -5.80 7.35
CA ILE A 104 -7.25 -6.30 8.52
C ILE A 104 -7.92 -5.17 9.30
N TYR A 105 -7.21 -4.06 9.49
CA TYR A 105 -7.75 -2.87 10.12
C TYR A 105 -8.94 -2.31 9.33
N PHE A 106 -8.80 -2.18 8.01
CA PHE A 106 -9.89 -1.76 7.13
C PHE A 106 -11.11 -2.71 7.18
N ILE A 107 -10.90 -4.03 7.27
CA ILE A 107 -11.96 -5.03 7.41
C ILE A 107 -12.71 -4.84 8.73
N LYS A 108 -11.99 -4.60 9.82
CA LYS A 108 -12.56 -4.31 11.14
C LYS A 108 -13.39 -3.03 11.14
N GLU A 109 -12.85 -1.94 10.58
CA GLU A 109 -13.56 -0.65 10.49
C GLU A 109 -14.89 -0.76 9.74
N ASN A 110 -14.91 -1.53 8.64
CA ASN A 110 -16.11 -1.70 7.81
C ASN A 110 -17.02 -2.87 8.25
N LYS A 111 -16.71 -3.53 9.37
CA LYS A 111 -17.50 -4.63 9.96
C LYS A 111 -17.79 -5.78 8.99
N ILE A 112 -16.84 -6.11 8.13
CA ILE A 112 -16.97 -7.24 7.19
C ILE A 112 -16.89 -8.54 7.99
N LYS A 113 -17.93 -9.39 7.90
CA LYS A 113 -17.99 -10.64 8.67
C LYS A 113 -17.49 -11.86 7.88
N TYR A 114 -17.72 -11.87 6.57
CA TYR A 114 -17.37 -13.02 5.73
C TYR A 114 -16.37 -12.64 4.65
N LEU A 115 -15.35 -13.48 4.51
CA LEU A 115 -14.25 -13.25 3.59
C LEU A 115 -14.12 -14.41 2.62
N PHE A 116 -13.92 -14.06 1.35
CA PHE A 116 -13.51 -14.95 0.29
C PHE A 116 -12.09 -14.56 -0.10
N ILE A 117 -11.16 -15.50 -0.02
CA ILE A 117 -9.74 -15.22 -0.23
C ILE A 117 -9.29 -15.88 -1.53
N ALA A 118 -8.64 -15.10 -2.38
CA ALA A 118 -8.12 -15.52 -3.67
C ALA A 118 -6.62 -15.23 -3.71
N PHE A 119 -5.81 -16.28 -3.86
CA PHE A 119 -4.35 -16.16 -3.99
C PHE A 119 -3.93 -16.28 -5.46
N ASP A 120 -3.10 -15.36 -5.92
CA ASP A 120 -2.45 -15.41 -7.23
C ASP A 120 -0.94 -15.48 -7.02
N GLY A 121 -0.35 -16.62 -7.40
CA GLY A 121 1.08 -16.91 -7.24
C GLY A 121 1.45 -17.51 -5.89
N PHE A 122 2.61 -18.16 -5.85
CA PHE A 122 3.16 -18.84 -4.69
C PHE A 122 4.16 -17.93 -3.95
N GLY A 123 4.22 -18.02 -2.62
CA GLY A 123 5.22 -17.29 -1.84
C GLY A 123 4.86 -17.06 -0.37
N LEU A 124 5.78 -16.39 0.33
CA LEU A 124 5.72 -16.09 1.77
C LEU A 124 4.44 -15.35 2.19
N ALA A 125 3.86 -14.56 1.30
CA ALA A 125 2.69 -13.75 1.61
C ALA A 125 1.44 -14.58 1.94
N ARG A 126 1.29 -15.79 1.38
CA ARG A 126 0.14 -16.65 1.69
C ARG A 126 0.10 -16.99 3.17
N LYS A 127 1.21 -17.52 3.68
CA LYS A 127 1.36 -17.91 5.09
C LYS A 127 1.30 -16.69 6.02
N ALA A 128 1.98 -15.61 5.67
CA ALA A 128 1.97 -14.38 6.46
C ALA A 128 0.56 -13.78 6.59
N PHE A 129 -0.22 -13.76 5.50
CA PHE A 129 -1.57 -13.23 5.50
C PHE A 129 -2.52 -14.11 6.31
N LEU A 130 -2.50 -15.43 6.11
CA LEU A 130 -3.37 -16.36 6.84
C LEU A 130 -3.09 -16.31 8.35
N ASN A 131 -1.82 -16.30 8.77
CA ASN A 131 -1.44 -16.16 10.17
C ASN A 131 -1.95 -14.86 10.78
N ASN A 132 -1.99 -13.78 10.00
CA ASN A 132 -2.47 -12.49 10.47
C ASN A 132 -3.99 -12.44 10.54
N LEU A 133 -4.67 -13.06 9.58
CA LEU A 133 -6.12 -13.12 9.56
C LEU A 133 -6.67 -13.93 10.74
N GLN A 134 -5.96 -14.99 11.16
CA GLN A 134 -6.28 -15.77 12.36
C GLN A 134 -6.35 -14.94 13.65
N LYS A 135 -5.71 -13.76 13.71
CA LYS A 135 -5.77 -12.86 14.87
C LYS A 135 -7.10 -12.12 15.02
N ILE A 136 -8.05 -12.34 14.10
CA ILE A 136 -9.34 -11.66 14.06
C ILE A 136 -10.44 -12.70 13.98
N ASN A 137 -11.55 -12.41 14.65
CA ASN A 137 -12.75 -13.21 14.60
C ASN A 137 -13.57 -12.87 13.33
N THR A 138 -13.04 -13.18 12.15
CA THR A 138 -13.75 -13.09 10.86
C THR A 138 -13.93 -14.47 10.26
N ASN A 139 -15.09 -14.73 9.66
CA ASN A 139 -15.38 -16.03 9.07
C ASN A 139 -14.81 -16.10 7.65
N ILE A 140 -13.92 -17.06 7.41
CA ILE A 140 -13.41 -17.36 6.08
C ILE A 140 -14.35 -18.39 5.46
N ILE A 141 -15.04 -18.01 4.37
CA ILE A 141 -15.94 -18.93 3.67
C ILE A 141 -15.12 -19.81 2.73
N GLU A 142 -14.19 -19.21 2.00
CA GLU A 142 -13.50 -19.88 0.91
C GLU A 142 -12.06 -19.37 0.78
N ILE A 143 -11.15 -20.30 0.49
CA ILE A 143 -9.78 -20.01 0.11
C ILE A 143 -9.56 -20.66 -1.26
N ARG A 144 -9.32 -19.83 -2.28
CA ARG A 144 -9.04 -20.26 -3.65
C ARG A 144 -7.63 -19.87 -4.08
N ASP A 145 -7.01 -20.77 -4.84
CA ASP A 145 -5.77 -20.51 -5.57
C ASP A 145 -6.10 -20.29 -7.06
N TYR A 146 -5.64 -19.16 -7.59
CA TYR A 146 -5.83 -18.73 -8.98
C TYR A 146 -4.52 -18.73 -9.78
N ALA A 147 -3.45 -19.36 -9.29
CA ALA A 147 -2.17 -19.44 -10.00
C ALA A 147 -2.38 -19.96 -11.44
N SER A 148 -2.16 -19.09 -12.42
CA SER A 148 -2.37 -19.40 -13.83
C SER A 148 -1.28 -20.33 -14.37
N VAL A 149 -1.66 -21.48 -14.91
CA VAL A 149 -0.78 -22.38 -15.65
C VAL A 149 -1.09 -22.25 -17.15
N PRO A 150 -0.16 -21.74 -17.99
CA PRO A 150 -0.41 -21.60 -19.42
C PRO A 150 -0.29 -22.96 -20.13
N HIS A 151 -1.25 -23.32 -20.96
CA HIS A 151 -1.20 -24.50 -21.83
C HIS A 151 -0.30 -24.23 -23.05
N ASN A 152 1.02 -24.46 -22.90
CA ASN A 152 2.02 -24.25 -23.95
C ASN A 152 1.93 -22.85 -24.63
N GLY A 153 1.68 -21.81 -23.82
CA GLY A 153 1.53 -20.43 -24.29
C GLY A 153 2.85 -19.76 -24.70
N CYS A 154 3.01 -18.47 -24.40
CA CYS A 154 4.20 -17.72 -24.77
C CYS A 154 5.50 -18.36 -24.25
N ARG A 155 6.55 -18.33 -25.08
CA ARG A 155 7.88 -18.81 -24.71
C ARG A 155 8.39 -18.07 -23.46
N LEU A 156 8.85 -18.83 -22.47
CA LEU A 156 9.48 -18.29 -21.27
C LEU A 156 10.72 -17.45 -21.62
N LYS A 157 10.96 -16.39 -20.85
CA LYS A 157 12.17 -15.57 -21.00
C LYS A 157 13.41 -16.45 -20.80
N LYS A 158 14.42 -16.24 -21.64
CA LYS A 158 15.70 -16.96 -21.54
C LYS A 158 16.24 -16.87 -20.11
N GLN A 159 16.72 -17.99 -19.58
CA GLN A 159 17.32 -18.05 -18.26
C GLN A 159 18.46 -17.03 -18.16
N LYS A 160 18.48 -16.29 -17.04
CA LYS A 160 19.52 -15.28 -16.79
C LYS A 160 20.86 -15.99 -16.53
N ARG A 161 21.95 -15.42 -17.04
CA ARG A 161 23.33 -15.92 -16.88
C ARG A 161 23.99 -15.44 -15.57
N LEU A 162 23.18 -15.09 -14.58
CA LEU A 162 23.66 -14.52 -13.30
C LEU A 162 24.63 -15.47 -12.62
#